data_AF-A0A972JY73-F1
#
_entry.id   AF-A0A972JY73-F1
#
_cell.length_a   1.000
_cell.length_b   1.000
_cell.length_c   1.000
_cell.angle_alpha   90.00
_cell.angle_beta   90.00
_cell.angle_gamma   90.00
#
_symmetry.space_group_name_H-M   'P 1'
#
loop_
_entity.id
_entity.type
_entity.pdbx_description
1 polymer ?
#
loop_
_entity_poly.entity_id
_entity_poly.type
_entity_poly.pdbx_seq_one_letter_code
_entity_poly.pdbx_strand_id
1 'polypeptide(L)'
;MSEHVTHTAVLEDCFNLMYASDNIHASFKEVGKKFPQFAQFGSVTRSGDKFTVNLLKDYRSRWETRTPEDRLDYKLAFILGWLSHRAADRQMKPVFREHEPESTEFPTDCSIYHDAFIFSELYAKRSNTPFHFEMASFEKGIESLPIAAEFNITALTDFYRILHQRALIEMHTFIPDTENIEGWMDKLYARHQEQIIHMDRYANAVVTPDPAKVKRFVIEPNFYDRNEPILQLTAALRNGAEVSQQELTAALGTEPRSHYAIAIKTGFHYIYNASQFFSGKLEEDALRDKLDIGKKGRDGISV
;
A
#
# COMPACT_ATOMS: atom_id res chain seq x y z
N MET A 1 -9.59 -2.44 6.97
CA MET A 1 -8.40 -2.13 6.14
C MET A 1 -7.38 -1.49 7.06
N SER A 2 -6.28 -2.17 7.37
CA SER A 2 -5.41 -1.84 8.51
C SER A 2 -3.98 -1.43 8.19
N GLU A 3 -3.60 -1.36 6.91
CA GLU A 3 -2.24 -0.97 6.47
C GLU A 3 -2.30 -0.09 5.22
N HIS A 4 -3.13 0.96 5.23
CA HIS A 4 -3.35 1.76 4.03
C HIS A 4 -2.18 2.69 3.75
N VAL A 5 -1.63 3.32 4.79
CA VAL A 5 -0.57 4.34 4.64
C VAL A 5 0.76 3.69 4.31
N THR A 6 1.13 2.63 5.03
CA THR A 6 2.39 1.92 4.85
C THR A 6 2.49 1.33 3.45
N HIS A 7 1.46 0.61 2.97
CA HIS A 7 1.49 0.01 1.63
C HIS A 7 1.49 1.08 0.52
N THR A 8 0.73 2.17 0.70
CA THR A 8 0.77 3.31 -0.23
C THR A 8 2.18 3.91 -0.29
N ALA A 9 2.83 4.09 0.87
CA ALA A 9 4.18 4.65 0.92
C ALA A 9 5.23 3.75 0.27
N VAL A 10 5.13 2.42 0.49
CA VAL A 10 5.99 1.44 -0.19
C VAL A 10 5.80 1.52 -1.71
N LEU A 11 4.56 1.63 -2.19
CA LEU A 11 4.28 1.84 -3.62
C LEU A 11 4.94 3.11 -4.15
N GLU A 12 4.73 4.25 -3.48
CA GLU A 12 5.32 5.53 -3.91
C GLU A 12 6.84 5.46 -3.97
N ASP A 13 7.49 4.87 -2.97
CA ASP A 13 8.94 4.69 -2.93
C ASP A 13 9.42 3.75 -4.02
N CYS A 14 8.70 2.65 -4.29
CA CYS A 14 8.98 1.77 -5.41
C CYS A 14 8.84 2.50 -6.76
N PHE A 15 7.85 3.40 -6.90
CA PHE A 15 7.65 4.19 -8.11
C PHE A 15 8.74 5.24 -8.29
N ASN A 16 9.19 5.89 -7.22
CA ASN A 16 10.34 6.79 -7.28
C ASN A 16 11.60 6.07 -7.80
N LEU A 17 11.89 4.87 -7.28
CA LEU A 17 12.98 4.02 -7.79
C LEU A 17 12.74 3.59 -9.24
N MET A 18 11.50 3.23 -9.59
CA MET A 18 11.11 2.85 -10.95
C MET A 18 11.35 3.99 -11.95
N TYR A 19 11.01 5.24 -11.60
CA TYR A 19 11.23 6.39 -12.47
C TYR A 19 12.70 6.70 -12.65
N ALA A 20 13.49 6.60 -11.57
CA ALA A 20 14.93 6.81 -11.58
C ALA A 20 15.70 5.71 -12.31
N SER A 21 15.16 4.50 -12.48
CA SER A 21 15.88 3.36 -13.07
C SER A 21 15.86 3.34 -14.59
N ASP A 22 17.01 3.23 -15.26
CA ASP A 22 17.08 3.10 -16.73
C ASP A 22 16.67 1.72 -17.26
N ASN A 23 16.53 0.74 -16.37
CA ASN A 23 16.28 -0.65 -16.74
C ASN A 23 14.79 -1.06 -16.65
N ILE A 24 13.89 -0.09 -16.47
CA ILE A 24 12.44 -0.31 -16.47
C ILE A 24 11.86 0.00 -17.85
N HIS A 25 10.95 -0.87 -18.32
CA HIS A 25 10.20 -0.72 -19.56
C HIS A 25 9.44 0.60 -19.58
N ALA A 26 9.51 1.34 -20.69
CA ALA A 26 8.91 2.68 -20.82
C ALA A 26 7.42 2.69 -20.43
N SER A 27 6.63 1.72 -20.91
CA SER A 27 5.23 1.52 -20.54
C SER A 27 4.97 1.51 -19.02
N PHE A 28 5.83 0.90 -18.21
CA PHE A 28 5.65 0.85 -16.75
C PHE A 28 5.80 2.26 -16.14
N LYS A 29 6.82 3.00 -16.58
CA LYS A 29 7.01 4.40 -16.16
C LYS A 29 5.84 5.27 -16.62
N GLU A 30 5.35 5.07 -17.84
CA GLU A 30 4.24 5.83 -18.41
C GLU A 30 2.95 5.61 -17.61
N VAL A 31 2.53 4.35 -17.42
CA VAL A 31 1.28 4.07 -16.69
C VAL A 31 1.37 4.45 -15.22
N GLY A 32 2.55 4.30 -14.59
CA GLY A 32 2.77 4.75 -13.22
C GLY A 32 2.55 6.25 -13.06
N LYS A 33 3.04 7.05 -14.01
CA LYS A 33 2.86 8.51 -14.01
C LYS A 33 1.43 8.93 -14.34
N LYS A 34 0.81 8.26 -15.32
CA LYS A 34 -0.50 8.64 -15.86
C LYS A 34 -1.66 8.18 -15.00
N PHE A 35 -1.53 7.03 -14.33
CA PHE A 35 -2.59 6.40 -13.55
C PHE A 35 -2.16 6.00 -12.13
N PRO A 36 -1.56 6.91 -11.34
CA PRO A 36 -1.05 6.59 -10.01
C PRO A 36 -2.16 6.12 -9.06
N GLN A 37 -3.39 6.64 -9.18
CA GLN A 37 -4.51 6.24 -8.32
C GLN A 37 -4.91 4.78 -8.52
N PHE A 38 -4.78 4.25 -9.75
CA PHE A 38 -5.05 2.83 -10.01
C PHE A 38 -3.97 1.94 -9.40
N ALA A 39 -2.71 2.37 -9.44
CA ALA A 39 -1.64 1.69 -8.72
C ALA A 39 -1.87 1.73 -7.21
N GLN A 40 -2.30 2.86 -6.66
CA GLN A 40 -2.65 2.97 -5.24
C GLN A 40 -3.76 1.99 -4.87
N PHE A 41 -4.83 1.91 -5.68
CA PHE A 41 -5.91 0.96 -5.46
C PHE A 41 -5.42 -0.50 -5.51
N GLY A 42 -4.51 -0.82 -6.42
CA GLY A 42 -3.82 -2.11 -6.46
C GLY A 42 -2.97 -2.37 -5.21
N SER A 43 -2.34 -1.34 -4.65
CA SER A 43 -1.48 -1.45 -3.46
C SER A 43 -2.19 -1.77 -2.16
N VAL A 44 -3.53 -1.77 -2.17
CA VAL A 44 -4.38 -2.07 -1.00
C VAL A 44 -5.32 -3.25 -1.27
N THR A 45 -5.16 -3.92 -2.40
CA THR A 45 -6.01 -5.04 -2.83
C THR A 45 -5.30 -6.39 -2.65
N ARG A 46 -6.01 -7.38 -2.11
CA ARG A 46 -5.50 -8.74 -1.88
C ARG A 46 -5.65 -9.66 -3.11
N SER A 47 -4.93 -10.80 -3.11
CA SER A 47 -5.06 -11.93 -4.08
C SER A 47 -4.29 -11.83 -5.42
N GLY A 48 -3.19 -11.07 -5.47
CA GLY A 48 -2.45 -10.85 -6.73
C GLY A 48 -1.70 -12.07 -7.24
N ASP A 49 -1.24 -12.92 -6.32
CA ASP A 49 -0.49 -14.14 -6.62
C ASP A 49 -1.17 -15.07 -7.63
N LYS A 50 -2.50 -15.11 -7.64
CA LYS A 50 -3.28 -15.95 -8.57
C LYS A 50 -3.33 -15.40 -9.99
N PHE A 51 -3.28 -14.07 -10.16
CA PHE A 51 -3.63 -13.42 -11.42
C PHE A 51 -2.48 -12.67 -12.07
N THR A 52 -1.51 -12.16 -11.30
CA THR A 52 -0.49 -11.22 -11.79
C THR A 52 0.25 -11.72 -13.03
N VAL A 53 0.76 -12.95 -13.03
CA VAL A 53 1.56 -13.46 -14.17
C VAL A 53 0.70 -13.69 -15.41
N ASN A 54 -0.50 -14.26 -15.24
CA ASN A 54 -1.40 -14.50 -16.36
C ASN A 54 -1.88 -13.18 -16.98
N LEU A 55 -2.17 -12.17 -16.14
CA LEU A 55 -2.55 -10.84 -16.61
C LEU A 55 -1.38 -10.12 -17.29
N LEU A 56 -0.16 -10.17 -16.73
CA LEU A 56 1.01 -9.59 -17.39
C LEU A 56 1.29 -10.23 -18.75
N LYS A 57 1.09 -11.55 -18.88
CA LYS A 57 1.21 -12.27 -20.15
C LYS A 57 0.18 -11.81 -21.18
N ASP A 58 -1.08 -11.71 -20.76
CA ASP A 58 -2.16 -11.18 -21.61
C ASP A 58 -1.91 -9.72 -22.02
N TYR A 59 -1.47 -8.88 -21.09
CA TYR A 59 -1.24 -7.47 -21.37
C TYR A 59 -0.06 -7.28 -22.32
N ARG A 60 1.02 -8.04 -22.12
CA ARG A 60 2.18 -8.05 -23.01
C ARG A 60 1.80 -8.46 -24.44
N SER A 61 0.99 -9.50 -24.62
CA SER A 61 0.64 -10.00 -25.96
C SER A 61 -0.25 -9.04 -26.76
N ARG A 62 -1.01 -8.18 -26.07
CA ARG A 62 -1.92 -7.21 -26.70
C ARG A 62 -1.43 -5.77 -26.62
N TRP A 63 -0.27 -5.50 -26.01
CA TRP A 63 0.14 -4.14 -25.65
C TRP A 63 0.24 -3.20 -26.87
N GLU A 64 0.89 -3.65 -27.94
CA GLU A 64 1.11 -2.82 -29.13
C GLU A 64 -0.15 -2.61 -29.97
N THR A 65 -1.14 -3.50 -29.83
CA THR A 65 -2.40 -3.45 -30.61
C THR A 65 -3.61 -3.03 -29.78
N ARG A 66 -3.39 -2.58 -28.54
CA ARG A 66 -4.45 -2.24 -27.60
C ARG A 66 -5.27 -1.04 -28.06
N THR A 67 -6.56 -1.05 -27.79
CA THR A 67 -7.43 0.11 -27.96
C THR A 67 -7.76 0.75 -26.60
N PRO A 68 -8.25 2.00 -26.57
CA PRO A 68 -8.68 2.63 -25.32
C PRO A 68 -9.71 1.81 -24.53
N GLU A 69 -10.58 1.08 -25.24
CA GLU A 69 -11.63 0.23 -24.67
C GLU A 69 -11.06 -0.97 -23.89
N ASP A 70 -9.87 -1.47 -24.26
CA ASP A 70 -9.21 -2.55 -23.52
C ASP A 70 -8.83 -2.14 -22.09
N ARG A 71 -8.61 -0.83 -21.89
CA ARG A 71 -8.17 -0.21 -20.62
C ARG A 71 -6.89 -0.83 -20.05
N LEU A 72 -5.98 -1.34 -20.90
CA LEU A 72 -4.77 -2.04 -20.42
C LEU A 72 -3.85 -1.14 -19.61
N ASP A 73 -3.79 0.17 -19.91
CA ASP A 73 -2.91 1.07 -19.18
C ASP A 73 -3.29 1.17 -17.68
N TYR A 74 -4.59 1.35 -17.39
CA TYR A 74 -5.13 1.37 -16.02
C TYR A 74 -4.92 0.04 -15.31
N LYS A 75 -5.15 -1.07 -16.03
CA LYS A 75 -4.98 -2.42 -15.50
C LYS A 75 -3.52 -2.74 -15.20
N LEU A 76 -2.59 -2.29 -16.05
CA LEU A 76 -1.17 -2.42 -15.80
C LEU A 76 -0.77 -1.62 -14.56
N ALA A 77 -1.18 -0.35 -14.44
CA ALA A 77 -0.93 0.46 -13.26
C ALA A 77 -1.44 -0.24 -11.98
N PHE A 78 -2.66 -0.79 -12.01
CA PHE A 78 -3.21 -1.58 -10.91
C PHE A 78 -2.32 -2.79 -10.54
N ILE A 79 -1.80 -3.53 -11.52
CA ILE A 79 -0.86 -4.64 -11.26
C ILE A 79 0.44 -4.15 -10.60
N LEU A 80 0.98 -3.00 -11.00
CA LEU A 80 2.18 -2.45 -10.35
C LEU A 80 1.93 -2.16 -8.87
N GLY A 81 0.76 -1.59 -8.56
CA GLY A 81 0.23 -1.48 -7.22
C GLY A 81 0.24 -2.81 -6.47
N TRP A 82 -0.30 -3.83 -7.11
CA TRP A 82 -0.47 -5.16 -6.54
C TRP A 82 0.86 -5.86 -6.22
N LEU A 83 1.87 -5.67 -7.07
CA LEU A 83 3.23 -6.15 -6.84
C LEU A 83 3.82 -5.51 -5.57
N SER A 84 3.67 -4.20 -5.41
CA SER A 84 4.11 -3.49 -4.22
C SER A 84 3.38 -3.97 -2.95
N HIS A 85 2.05 -4.09 -3.01
CA HIS A 85 1.23 -4.65 -1.93
C HIS A 85 1.76 -6.01 -1.48
N ARG A 86 2.05 -6.91 -2.42
CA ARG A 86 2.57 -8.25 -2.11
C ARG A 86 3.91 -8.15 -1.37
N ALA A 87 4.81 -7.28 -1.79
CA ALA A 87 6.09 -7.09 -1.12
C ALA A 87 5.92 -6.58 0.31
N ALA A 88 5.04 -5.59 0.52
CA ALA A 88 4.69 -5.09 1.84
C ALA A 88 4.09 -6.19 2.72
N ASP A 89 3.07 -6.92 2.24
CA ASP A 89 2.42 -8.01 2.98
C ASP A 89 3.40 -9.12 3.40
N ARG A 90 4.30 -9.52 2.49
CA ARG A 90 5.30 -10.57 2.77
C ARG A 90 6.24 -10.17 3.90
N GLN A 91 6.44 -8.87 4.08
CA GLN A 91 7.35 -8.34 5.08
C GLN A 91 6.65 -7.97 6.38
N MET A 92 5.50 -7.29 6.31
CA MET A 92 4.84 -6.72 7.48
C MET A 92 3.97 -7.74 8.23
N LYS A 93 3.23 -8.61 7.52
CA LYS A 93 2.34 -9.59 8.17
C LYS A 93 3.07 -10.51 9.17
N PRO A 94 4.27 -11.04 8.87
CA PRO A 94 5.04 -11.78 9.86
C PRO A 94 5.43 -10.95 11.09
N VAL A 95 5.81 -9.67 10.90
CA VAL A 95 6.17 -8.76 12.00
C VAL A 95 4.99 -8.57 12.95
N PHE A 96 3.78 -8.37 12.40
CA PHE A 96 2.56 -8.24 13.18
C PHE A 96 2.30 -9.48 14.02
N ARG A 97 2.41 -10.68 13.42
CA ARG A 97 2.25 -11.95 14.14
C ARG A 97 3.31 -12.17 15.22
N GLU A 98 4.55 -11.77 14.97
CA GLU A 98 5.64 -11.89 15.94
C GLU A 98 5.46 -10.96 17.14
N HIS A 99 5.01 -9.72 16.90
CA HIS A 99 4.91 -8.71 17.95
C HIS A 99 3.54 -8.67 18.62
N GLU A 100 2.51 -9.27 18.02
CA GLU A 100 1.16 -9.40 18.55
C GLU A 100 0.52 -10.77 18.20
N PRO A 101 1.10 -11.89 18.67
CA PRO A 101 0.63 -13.24 18.30
C PRO A 101 -0.78 -13.59 18.76
N GLU A 102 -1.27 -12.92 19.82
CA GLU A 102 -2.57 -13.18 20.45
C GLU A 102 -3.63 -12.13 20.10
N SER A 103 -3.35 -11.22 19.17
CA SER A 103 -4.30 -10.15 18.85
C SER A 103 -5.56 -10.71 18.18
N THR A 104 -6.71 -10.39 18.75
CA THR A 104 -8.03 -10.66 18.18
C THR A 104 -8.59 -9.43 17.45
N GLU A 105 -7.87 -8.30 17.48
CA GLU A 105 -8.27 -7.05 16.84
C GLU A 105 -7.75 -6.97 15.40
N PHE A 106 -8.55 -6.35 14.53
CA PHE A 106 -8.17 -6.08 13.14
C PHE A 106 -8.63 -4.68 12.74
N PRO A 107 -7.73 -3.69 12.50
CA PRO A 107 -6.26 -3.70 12.64
C PRO A 107 -5.70 -4.18 13.99
N THR A 108 -4.48 -4.74 13.97
CA THR A 108 -3.66 -4.89 15.19
C THR A 108 -3.00 -3.56 15.56
N ASP A 109 -2.54 -3.37 16.80
CA ASP A 109 -1.90 -2.10 17.18
C ASP A 109 -0.57 -1.90 16.44
N CYS A 110 0.19 -2.96 16.21
CA CYS A 110 1.45 -2.93 15.47
C CYS A 110 1.23 -2.37 14.06
N SER A 111 0.19 -2.82 13.35
CA SER A 111 -0.13 -2.32 12.01
C SER A 111 -0.54 -0.83 12.04
N ILE A 112 -1.34 -0.42 13.03
CA ILE A 112 -1.72 1.00 13.23
C ILE A 112 -0.49 1.86 13.51
N TYR A 113 0.42 1.41 14.38
CA TYR A 113 1.62 2.17 14.74
C TYR A 113 2.62 2.26 13.58
N HIS A 114 2.67 1.25 12.69
CA HIS A 114 3.43 1.34 11.44
C HIS A 114 2.86 2.42 10.52
N ASP A 115 1.55 2.42 10.29
CA ASP A 115 0.87 3.44 9.49
C ASP A 115 1.05 4.85 10.09
N ALA A 116 0.86 5.00 11.41
CA ALA A 116 1.02 6.28 12.09
C ALA A 116 2.46 6.80 12.01
N PHE A 117 3.44 5.92 12.17
CA PHE A 117 4.85 6.28 12.03
C PHE A 117 5.16 6.73 10.61
N ILE A 118 4.76 5.96 9.58
CA ILE A 118 4.99 6.31 8.18
C ILE A 118 4.27 7.60 7.80
N PHE A 119 3.04 7.80 8.27
CA PHE A 119 2.32 9.06 8.09
C PHE A 119 3.13 10.25 8.62
N SER A 120 3.60 10.17 9.86
CA SER A 120 4.41 11.21 10.50
C SER A 120 5.74 11.46 9.76
N GLU A 121 6.40 10.38 9.34
CA GLU A 121 7.73 10.43 8.73
C GLU A 121 7.71 10.98 7.30
N LEU A 122 6.73 10.57 6.49
CA LEU A 122 6.73 10.80 5.05
C LEU A 122 5.70 11.82 4.57
N TYR A 123 4.62 12.06 5.32
CA TYR A 123 3.48 12.86 4.83
C TYR A 123 3.17 14.09 5.69
N ALA A 124 3.19 13.97 7.02
CA ALA A 124 2.72 15.04 7.93
C ALA A 124 3.42 16.41 7.74
N LYS A 125 4.62 16.42 7.14
CA LYS A 125 5.41 17.64 6.89
C LYS A 125 5.84 17.82 5.44
N ARG A 126 5.36 17.01 4.49
CA ARG A 126 5.85 17.00 3.11
C ARG A 126 4.70 17.16 2.11
N SER A 127 4.79 18.20 1.27
CA SER A 127 3.81 18.51 0.23
C SER A 127 4.07 17.79 -1.10
N ASN A 128 5.20 17.10 -1.27
CA ASN A 128 5.63 16.54 -2.56
C ASN A 128 5.31 15.04 -2.71
N THR A 129 4.15 14.61 -2.25
CA THR A 129 3.66 13.24 -2.47
C THR A 129 2.55 13.27 -3.51
N PRO A 130 2.50 12.31 -4.46
CA PRO A 130 1.40 12.22 -5.41
C PRO A 130 0.05 11.96 -4.72
N PHE A 131 0.07 11.43 -3.50
CA PHE A 131 -1.11 11.29 -2.63
C PHE A 131 -0.94 12.16 -1.38
N HIS A 132 -1.77 13.19 -1.23
CA HIS A 132 -1.73 14.06 -0.07
C HIS A 132 -2.50 13.42 1.09
N PHE A 133 -1.78 12.99 2.12
CA PHE A 133 -2.38 12.71 3.42
C PHE A 133 -2.20 13.95 4.28
N GLU A 134 -3.31 14.56 4.71
CA GLU A 134 -3.28 15.72 5.61
C GLU A 134 -3.51 15.29 7.05
N MET A 135 -2.88 16.00 8.00
CA MET A 135 -3.07 15.76 9.44
C MET A 135 -4.54 15.84 9.85
N ALA A 136 -5.29 16.76 9.25
CA ALA A 136 -6.73 16.88 9.44
C ALA A 136 -7.51 15.58 9.14
N SER A 137 -6.98 14.67 8.31
CA SER A 137 -7.61 13.37 8.03
C SER A 137 -7.61 12.41 9.23
N PHE A 138 -6.75 12.68 10.23
CA PHE A 138 -6.57 11.85 11.42
C PHE A 138 -6.99 12.56 12.72
N GLU A 139 -7.31 13.85 12.68
CA GLU A 139 -7.71 14.60 13.86
C GLU A 139 -9.22 14.48 14.13
N LYS A 140 -9.57 14.23 15.39
CA LYS A 140 -10.95 14.36 15.82
C LYS A 140 -11.36 15.83 15.72
N GLY A 141 -12.42 16.11 14.98
CA GLY A 141 -12.92 17.49 14.86
C GLY A 141 -12.11 18.39 13.93
N ILE A 142 -11.14 17.85 13.17
CA ILE A 142 -10.30 18.58 12.21
C ILE A 142 -9.68 19.88 12.75
N GLU A 143 -9.32 19.88 14.04
CA GLU A 143 -8.95 21.09 14.80
C GLU A 143 -7.77 21.88 14.22
N SER A 144 -6.85 21.24 13.49
CA SER A 144 -5.75 21.91 12.78
C SER A 144 -6.19 22.77 11.61
N LEU A 145 -7.40 22.58 11.07
CA LEU A 145 -7.90 23.39 9.96
C LEU A 145 -8.51 24.70 10.47
N PRO A 146 -8.18 25.86 9.88
CA PRO A 146 -8.75 27.15 10.28
C PRO A 146 -10.29 27.17 10.30
N ILE A 147 -10.91 26.42 9.39
CA ILE A 147 -12.37 26.33 9.25
C ILE A 147 -13.06 25.58 10.39
N ALA A 148 -12.32 24.83 11.21
CA ALA A 148 -12.89 24.04 12.32
C ALA A 148 -13.58 24.93 13.37
N ALA A 149 -13.10 26.16 13.56
CA ALA A 149 -13.70 27.13 14.47
C ALA A 149 -14.99 27.77 13.92
N GLU A 150 -15.22 27.71 12.61
CA GLU A 150 -16.34 28.37 11.93
C GLU A 150 -17.55 27.45 11.74
N PHE A 151 -17.37 26.14 11.87
CA PHE A 151 -18.41 25.14 11.60
C PHE A 151 -18.66 24.24 12.82
N ASN A 152 -19.90 23.78 12.95
CA ASN A 152 -20.19 22.65 13.82
C ASN A 152 -19.70 21.36 13.15
N ILE A 153 -18.42 21.03 13.39
CA ILE A 153 -17.78 19.87 12.77
C ILE A 153 -18.49 18.57 13.10
N THR A 154 -18.98 18.41 14.33
CA THR A 154 -19.74 17.22 14.72
C THR A 154 -20.97 17.03 13.82
N ALA A 155 -21.77 18.08 13.62
CA ALA A 155 -22.94 18.02 12.76
C ALA A 155 -22.57 17.74 11.29
N LEU A 156 -21.47 18.33 10.79
CA LEU A 156 -20.98 18.09 9.44
C LEU A 156 -20.51 16.64 9.24
N THR A 157 -19.74 16.10 10.19
CA THR A 157 -19.29 14.70 10.18
C THR A 157 -20.46 13.74 10.20
N ASP A 158 -21.46 13.98 11.06
CA ASP A 158 -22.67 13.14 11.12
C ASP A 158 -23.45 13.15 9.80
N PHE A 159 -23.58 14.32 9.16
CA PHE A 159 -24.23 14.45 7.86
C PHE A 159 -23.48 13.69 6.76
N TYR A 160 -22.15 13.88 6.67
CA TYR A 160 -21.32 13.21 5.66
C TYR A 160 -21.30 11.69 5.85
N ARG A 161 -21.27 11.22 7.10
CA ARG A 161 -21.38 9.79 7.43
C ARG A 161 -22.66 9.19 6.83
N ILE A 162 -23.80 9.87 6.98
CA ILE A 162 -25.09 9.40 6.42
C ILE A 162 -25.04 9.37 4.89
N LEU A 163 -24.53 10.42 4.24
CA LEU A 163 -24.42 10.45 2.77
C LEU A 163 -23.51 9.33 2.25
N HIS A 164 -22.35 9.13 2.89
CA HIS A 164 -21.39 8.12 2.49
C HIS A 164 -21.96 6.70 2.68
N GLN A 165 -22.63 6.44 3.81
CA GLN A 165 -23.33 5.17 4.03
C GLN A 165 -24.38 4.91 2.95
N ARG A 166 -25.19 5.90 2.57
CA ARG A 166 -26.19 5.75 1.50
C ARG A 166 -25.55 5.46 0.15
N ALA A 167 -24.49 6.17 -0.21
CA ALA A 167 -23.76 5.94 -1.46
C ALA A 167 -23.13 4.53 -1.49
N LEU A 168 -22.55 4.06 -0.38
CA LEU A 168 -21.98 2.72 -0.27
C LEU A 168 -23.05 1.62 -0.37
N ILE A 169 -24.23 1.83 0.23
CA ILE A 169 -25.37 0.92 0.09
C ILE A 169 -25.83 0.88 -1.38
N GLU A 170 -25.95 2.03 -2.04
CA GLU A 170 -26.36 2.10 -3.45
C GLU A 170 -25.35 1.45 -4.39
N MET A 171 -24.05 1.58 -4.11
CA MET A 171 -22.98 0.92 -4.86
C MET A 171 -22.85 -0.57 -4.56
N HIS A 172 -23.55 -1.10 -3.56
CA HIS A 172 -23.38 -2.49 -3.18
C HIS A 172 -23.99 -3.43 -4.23
N THR A 173 -23.35 -4.56 -4.47
CA THR A 173 -23.91 -5.69 -5.23
C THR A 173 -24.28 -6.85 -4.31
N PHE A 174 -24.64 -6.58 -3.04
CA PHE A 174 -25.16 -7.61 -2.14
C PHE A 174 -26.54 -8.04 -2.63
N ILE A 175 -26.55 -9.06 -3.47
CA ILE A 175 -27.77 -9.77 -3.86
C ILE A 175 -28.22 -10.54 -2.62
N PRO A 176 -29.44 -10.30 -2.09
CA PRO A 176 -29.97 -11.07 -0.97
C PRO A 176 -30.02 -12.54 -1.34
N ASP A 177 -29.55 -13.40 -0.43
CA ASP A 177 -29.86 -14.82 -0.53
C ASP A 177 -31.31 -15.00 -0.13
N THR A 178 -32.20 -15.10 -1.12
CA THR A 178 -33.64 -15.24 -0.89
C THR A 178 -34.03 -16.60 -0.30
N GLU A 179 -33.14 -17.60 -0.39
CA GLU A 179 -33.36 -18.93 0.16
C GLU A 179 -32.86 -19.03 1.61
N ASN A 180 -31.88 -18.21 2.00
CA ASN A 180 -31.36 -18.13 3.37
C ASN A 180 -31.12 -16.68 3.83
N ILE A 181 -32.21 -15.95 4.02
CA ILE A 181 -32.18 -14.53 4.41
C ILE A 181 -31.47 -14.31 5.75
N GLU A 182 -31.73 -15.15 6.76
CA GLU A 182 -31.10 -15.05 8.09
C GLU A 182 -29.59 -15.25 8.01
N GLY A 183 -29.13 -16.30 7.32
CA GLY A 183 -27.69 -16.54 7.13
C GLY A 183 -27.00 -15.49 6.27
N TRP A 184 -27.73 -14.84 5.36
CA TRP A 184 -27.22 -13.68 4.62
C TRP A 184 -27.12 -12.44 5.51
N MET A 185 -28.13 -12.17 6.35
CA MET A 185 -28.12 -11.08 7.33
C MET A 185 -27.00 -11.25 8.36
N ASP A 186 -26.76 -12.46 8.86
CA ASP A 186 -25.65 -12.75 9.79
C ASP A 186 -24.29 -12.48 9.14
N LYS A 187 -24.11 -12.89 7.88
CA LYS A 187 -22.88 -12.61 7.11
C LYS A 187 -22.71 -11.13 6.83
N LEU A 188 -23.79 -10.43 6.49
CA LEU A 188 -23.77 -8.99 6.26
C LEU A 188 -23.44 -8.24 7.55
N TYR A 189 -24.03 -8.64 8.67
CA TYR A 189 -23.79 -8.07 9.98
C TYR A 189 -22.36 -8.32 10.46
N ALA A 190 -21.85 -9.55 10.30
CA ALA A 190 -20.45 -9.88 10.57
C ALA A 190 -19.50 -9.03 9.72
N ARG A 191 -19.76 -8.89 8.41
CA ARG A 191 -18.96 -8.02 7.53
C ARG A 191 -19.05 -6.54 7.89
N HIS A 192 -20.22 -6.08 8.35
CA HIS A 192 -20.38 -4.70 8.82
C HIS A 192 -19.60 -4.47 10.13
N GLN A 193 -19.58 -5.44 11.05
CA GLN A 193 -18.76 -5.37 12.27
C GLN A 193 -17.25 -5.43 11.95
N GLU A 194 -16.83 -6.21 10.95
CA GLU A 194 -15.45 -6.20 10.41
C GLU A 194 -15.05 -4.85 9.77
N GLN A 195 -16.04 -4.01 9.44
CA GLN A 195 -15.85 -2.69 8.85
C GLN A 195 -15.86 -1.54 9.86
N ILE A 196 -15.87 -1.82 11.18
CA ILE A 196 -15.62 -0.78 12.17
C ILE A 196 -14.17 -0.30 12.00
N ILE A 197 -14.01 0.82 11.30
CA ILE A 197 -12.72 1.47 11.16
C ILE A 197 -12.40 2.08 12.51
N HIS A 198 -11.34 1.61 13.15
CA HIS A 198 -10.86 2.13 14.43
C HIS A 198 -10.15 3.48 14.26
N MET A 199 -10.84 4.48 13.70
CA MET A 199 -10.29 5.81 13.42
C MET A 199 -9.72 6.46 14.68
N ASP A 200 -10.34 6.25 15.85
CA ASP A 200 -9.83 6.75 17.12
C ASP A 200 -8.47 6.15 17.49
N ARG A 201 -8.23 4.86 17.19
CA ARG A 201 -6.93 4.21 17.43
C ARG A 201 -5.85 4.81 16.53
N TYR A 202 -6.18 5.06 15.26
CA TYR A 202 -5.28 5.76 14.32
C TYR A 202 -5.00 7.20 14.75
N ALA A 203 -6.04 7.96 15.08
CA ALA A 203 -5.93 9.33 15.57
C ALA A 203 -5.01 9.43 16.79
N ASN A 204 -5.23 8.55 17.78
CA ASN A 204 -4.38 8.49 18.97
C ASN A 204 -2.93 8.12 18.61
N ALA A 205 -2.71 7.12 17.76
CA ALA A 205 -1.37 6.71 17.35
C ALA A 205 -0.61 7.81 16.57
N VAL A 206 -1.31 8.64 15.80
CA VAL A 206 -0.70 9.75 15.05
C VAL A 206 -0.46 10.98 15.95
N VAL A 207 -1.49 11.42 16.68
CA VAL A 207 -1.47 12.70 17.42
C VAL A 207 -0.76 12.57 18.76
N THR A 208 -1.03 11.49 19.50
CA THR A 208 -0.53 11.27 20.87
C THR A 208 -0.02 9.82 21.03
N PRO A 209 1.03 9.42 20.29
CA PRO A 209 1.51 8.04 20.30
C PRO A 209 1.94 7.59 21.71
N ASP A 210 1.53 6.38 22.10
CA ASP A 210 1.98 5.75 23.34
C ASP A 210 3.47 5.34 23.20
N PRO A 211 4.39 5.90 24.02
CA PRO A 211 5.81 5.61 23.93
C PRO A 211 6.15 4.12 24.08
N ALA A 212 5.39 3.37 24.87
CA ALA A 212 5.60 1.94 25.05
C ALA A 212 5.25 1.16 23.76
N LYS A 213 4.17 1.55 23.08
CA LYS A 213 3.78 0.97 21.79
C LYS A 213 4.73 1.37 20.67
N VAL A 214 5.20 2.63 20.64
CA VAL A 214 6.25 3.06 19.69
C VAL A 214 7.51 2.21 19.88
N LYS A 215 7.97 2.05 21.12
CA LYS A 215 9.16 1.23 21.41
C LYS A 215 8.98 -0.20 20.91
N ARG A 216 7.87 -0.84 21.29
CA ARG A 216 7.58 -2.24 20.98
C ARG A 216 7.33 -2.51 19.50
N PHE A 217 6.64 -1.61 18.79
CA PHE A 217 6.18 -1.86 17.42
C PHE A 217 7.00 -1.17 16.34
N VAL A 218 7.77 -0.13 16.67
CA VAL A 218 8.58 0.60 15.69
C VAL A 218 10.07 0.40 15.94
N ILE A 219 10.53 0.64 17.19
CA ILE A 219 11.96 0.69 17.51
C ILE A 219 12.57 -0.71 17.64
N GLU A 220 12.02 -1.54 18.53
CA GLU A 220 12.50 -2.90 18.80
C GLU A 220 12.51 -3.81 17.56
N PRO A 221 11.47 -3.83 16.70
CA PRO A 221 11.52 -4.59 15.44
C PRO A 221 12.44 -3.99 14.39
N ASN A 222 13.01 -2.79 14.61
CA ASN A 222 13.67 -2.03 13.56
C ASN A 222 12.76 -1.84 12.34
N PHE A 223 11.55 -1.31 12.55
CA PHE A 223 10.58 -1.10 11.47
C PHE A 223 11.12 -0.16 10.39
N TYR A 224 11.81 0.91 10.78
CA TYR A 224 12.34 1.94 9.88
C TYR A 224 13.68 2.49 10.40
N ASP A 225 14.71 2.52 9.55
CA ASP A 225 16.03 3.11 9.88
C ASP A 225 16.42 4.16 8.83
N ARG A 226 16.42 5.45 9.22
CA ARG A 226 16.73 6.59 8.34
C ARG A 226 18.13 6.55 7.73
N ASN A 227 19.03 5.73 8.26
CA ASN A 227 20.40 5.63 7.77
C ASN A 227 20.57 4.58 6.67
N GLU A 228 19.52 3.83 6.32
CA GLU A 228 19.64 2.83 5.27
C GLU A 228 19.76 3.49 3.88
N PRO A 229 20.73 3.05 3.03
CA PRO A 229 20.97 3.69 1.74
C PRO A 229 19.73 3.80 0.85
N ILE A 230 18.89 2.76 0.82
CA ILE A 230 17.65 2.78 0.03
C ILE A 230 16.63 3.81 0.55
N LEU A 231 16.57 4.04 1.86
CA LEU A 231 15.65 5.01 2.47
C LEU A 231 16.14 6.44 2.32
N GLN A 232 17.46 6.65 2.39
CA GLN A 232 18.07 7.94 2.05
C GLN A 232 17.84 8.29 0.58
N LEU A 233 17.99 7.32 -0.32
CA LEU A 233 17.75 7.50 -1.75
C LEU A 233 16.28 7.83 -2.05
N THR A 234 15.32 7.09 -1.50
CA THR A 234 13.90 7.37 -1.72
C THR A 234 13.48 8.70 -1.09
N ALA A 235 14.05 9.07 0.06
CA ALA A 235 13.83 10.39 0.66
C ALA A 235 14.37 11.53 -0.24
N ALA A 236 15.52 11.36 -0.89
CA ALA A 236 16.07 12.31 -1.84
C ALA A 236 15.17 12.44 -3.08
N LEU A 237 14.72 11.31 -3.64
CA LEU A 237 13.79 11.28 -4.78
C LEU A 237 12.45 11.95 -4.47
N ARG A 238 11.87 11.71 -3.28
CA ARG A 238 10.65 12.40 -2.80
C ARG A 238 10.83 13.93 -2.74
N ASN A 239 12.06 14.39 -2.49
CA ASN A 239 12.39 15.81 -2.46
C ASN A 239 12.77 16.36 -3.85
N GLY A 240 12.61 15.57 -4.92
CA GLY A 240 12.88 15.99 -6.30
C GLY A 240 14.34 15.96 -6.70
N ALA A 241 15.21 15.29 -5.94
CA ALA A 241 16.60 15.11 -6.33
C ALA A 241 16.70 14.21 -7.58
N GLU A 242 17.61 14.56 -8.49
CA GLU A 242 18.04 13.67 -9.56
C GLU A 242 19.15 12.75 -9.01
N VAL A 243 19.03 11.46 -9.28
CA VAL A 243 19.97 10.44 -8.79
C VAL A 243 20.58 9.72 -9.99
N SER A 244 21.88 9.43 -9.90
CA SER A 244 22.58 8.68 -10.94
C SER A 244 22.25 7.19 -10.88
N GLN A 245 22.44 6.48 -12.00
CA GLN A 245 22.32 5.00 -12.01
C GLN A 245 23.31 4.33 -11.06
N GLN A 246 24.48 4.95 -10.82
CA GLN A 246 25.48 4.42 -9.90
C GLN A 246 24.99 4.49 -8.45
N GLU A 247 24.40 5.61 -8.04
CA GLU A 247 23.79 5.76 -6.70
C GLU A 247 22.61 4.80 -6.51
N LEU A 248 21.73 4.70 -7.50
CA LEU A 248 20.62 3.76 -7.49
C LEU A 248 21.10 2.31 -7.33
N THR A 249 22.08 1.91 -8.13
CA THR A 249 22.67 0.56 -8.09
C THR A 249 23.37 0.29 -6.76
N ALA A 250 24.12 1.27 -6.22
CA ALA A 250 24.79 1.14 -4.93
C ALA A 250 23.79 0.98 -3.77
N ALA A 251 22.72 1.77 -3.75
CA ALA A 251 21.68 1.68 -2.73
C ALA A 251 20.95 0.34 -2.78
N LEU A 252 20.56 -0.13 -3.97
CA LEU A 252 19.91 -1.43 -4.18
C LEU A 252 20.84 -2.63 -3.91
N GLY A 253 22.15 -2.44 -4.11
CA GLY A 253 23.18 -3.45 -3.82
C GLY A 253 23.42 -3.66 -2.34
N THR A 254 23.01 -2.73 -1.47
CA THR A 254 23.12 -2.86 -0.02
C THR A 254 21.98 -3.73 0.52
N GLU A 255 22.27 -4.62 1.47
CA GLU A 255 21.23 -5.46 2.09
C GLU A 255 20.50 -4.69 3.20
N PRO A 256 19.18 -4.44 3.06
CA PRO A 256 18.42 -3.71 4.06
C PRO A 256 18.16 -4.56 5.30
N ARG A 257 18.02 -3.87 6.43
CA ARG A 257 17.82 -4.43 7.76
C ARG A 257 16.49 -3.99 8.37
N SER A 258 15.98 -2.81 8.01
CA SER A 258 14.67 -2.38 8.50
C SER A 258 13.54 -3.02 7.68
N HIS A 259 12.40 -3.28 8.34
CA HIS A 259 11.29 -3.93 7.67
C HIS A 259 10.75 -3.11 6.49
N TYR A 260 10.66 -1.78 6.65
CA TYR A 260 10.21 -0.90 5.58
C TYR A 260 11.16 -0.89 4.37
N ALA A 261 12.49 -0.86 4.61
CA ALA A 261 13.47 -0.92 3.53
C ALA A 261 13.48 -2.26 2.78
N ILE A 262 13.31 -3.38 3.50
CA ILE A 262 13.16 -4.71 2.89
C ILE A 262 11.92 -4.75 1.99
N ALA A 263 10.79 -4.19 2.44
CA ALA A 263 9.57 -4.11 1.65
C ALA A 263 9.77 -3.29 0.37
N ILE A 264 10.43 -2.13 0.42
CA ILE A 264 10.74 -1.30 -0.76
C ILE A 264 11.65 -2.06 -1.73
N LYS A 265 12.77 -2.61 -1.25
CA LYS A 265 13.71 -3.34 -2.12
C LYS A 265 13.00 -4.50 -2.82
N THR A 266 12.17 -5.24 -2.08
CA THR A 266 11.38 -6.36 -2.62
C THR A 266 10.34 -5.90 -3.63
N GLY A 267 9.58 -4.83 -3.32
CA GLY A 267 8.56 -4.27 -4.22
C GLY A 267 9.16 -3.73 -5.52
N PHE A 268 10.28 -3.01 -5.43
CA PHE A 268 11.03 -2.57 -6.60
C PHE A 268 11.54 -3.75 -7.42
N HIS A 269 12.10 -4.80 -6.78
CA HIS A 269 12.52 -6.01 -7.50
C HIS A 269 11.34 -6.70 -8.20
N TYR A 270 10.16 -6.75 -7.61
CA TYR A 270 8.98 -7.30 -8.27
C TYR A 270 8.59 -6.50 -9.51
N ILE A 271 8.54 -5.17 -9.41
CA ILE A 271 8.28 -4.28 -10.56
C ILE A 271 9.37 -4.45 -11.64
N TYR A 272 10.64 -4.51 -11.24
CA TYR A 272 11.77 -4.72 -12.14
C TYR A 272 11.64 -6.04 -12.92
N ASN A 273 11.37 -7.16 -12.23
CA ASN A 273 11.23 -8.46 -12.88
C ASN A 273 9.97 -8.54 -13.76
N ALA A 274 8.86 -7.95 -13.32
CA ALA A 274 7.66 -7.82 -14.15
C ALA A 274 7.95 -7.01 -15.42
N SER A 275 8.73 -5.94 -15.32
CA SER A 275 9.21 -5.16 -16.46
C SER A 275 10.10 -6.00 -17.39
N GLN A 276 11.05 -6.77 -16.86
CA GLN A 276 11.89 -7.66 -17.70
C GLN A 276 11.05 -8.70 -18.45
N PHE A 277 10.06 -9.29 -17.78
CA PHE A 277 9.11 -10.20 -18.41
C PHE A 277 8.28 -9.49 -19.49
N PHE A 278 7.82 -8.28 -19.22
CA PHE A 278 7.08 -7.47 -20.17
C PHE A 278 7.91 -7.14 -21.42
N SER A 279 9.22 -6.86 -21.25
CA SER A 279 10.19 -6.68 -22.33
C SER A 279 10.57 -7.97 -23.08
N GLY A 280 10.14 -9.15 -22.61
CA GLY A 280 10.58 -10.43 -23.17
C GLY A 280 12.00 -10.86 -22.82
N LYS A 281 12.59 -10.28 -21.77
CA LYS A 281 13.92 -10.63 -21.25
C LYS A 281 13.87 -11.67 -20.13
N LEU A 282 12.68 -11.97 -19.62
CA LEU A 282 12.44 -12.94 -18.56
C LEU A 282 11.28 -13.86 -18.97
N GLU A 283 11.45 -15.16 -18.75
CA GLU A 283 10.43 -16.17 -19.03
C GLU A 283 9.38 -16.27 -17.92
N GLU A 284 8.22 -16.87 -18.21
CA GLU A 284 7.09 -16.95 -17.28
C GLU A 284 7.44 -17.65 -15.96
N ASP A 285 8.10 -18.81 -16.02
CA ASP A 285 8.47 -19.58 -14.82
C ASP A 285 9.50 -18.83 -13.96
N ALA A 286 10.44 -18.14 -14.61
CA ALA A 286 11.42 -17.31 -13.92
C ALA A 286 10.73 -16.09 -13.27
N LEU A 287 9.73 -15.50 -13.91
CA LEU A 287 8.92 -14.44 -13.29
C LEU A 287 8.18 -14.96 -12.05
N ARG A 288 7.53 -16.13 -12.13
CA ARG A 288 6.81 -16.73 -10.98
C ARG A 288 7.74 -16.90 -9.78
N ASP A 289 8.94 -17.42 -10.01
CA ASP A 289 9.95 -17.58 -8.97
C ASP A 289 10.39 -16.23 -8.38
N LYS A 290 10.69 -15.25 -9.24
CA LYS A 290 11.15 -13.91 -8.81
C LYS A 290 10.07 -13.07 -8.11
N LEU A 291 8.80 -13.38 -8.32
CA LEU A 291 7.66 -12.76 -7.62
C LEU A 291 7.23 -13.56 -6.36
N ASP A 292 8.00 -14.59 -6.01
CA ASP A 292 7.72 -15.51 -4.91
C ASP A 292 6.32 -16.13 -4.97
N ILE A 293 5.78 -16.38 -6.17
CA ILE A 293 4.43 -16.94 -6.33
C ILE A 293 4.41 -18.37 -5.80
N GLY A 294 3.44 -18.67 -4.94
CA GLY A 294 3.34 -19.96 -4.26
C GLY A 294 4.37 -20.19 -3.14
N LYS A 295 5.30 -19.25 -2.92
CA LYS A 295 6.28 -19.36 -1.82
C LYS A 295 5.70 -18.82 -0.52
N LYS A 296 5.97 -19.55 0.56
CA LYS A 296 5.65 -19.13 1.92
C LYS A 296 6.43 -17.86 2.30
N GLY A 297 5.87 -17.09 3.24
CA GLY A 297 6.57 -16.00 3.90
C GLY A 297 7.70 -16.53 4.79
N ARG A 298 8.47 -15.61 5.39
CA ARG A 298 9.59 -15.95 6.28
C ARG A 298 9.17 -16.74 7.53
N ASP A 299 7.90 -16.66 7.90
CA ASP A 299 7.28 -17.40 9.00
C ASP A 299 6.63 -18.72 8.57
N GLY A 300 6.81 -19.13 7.31
CA GLY A 300 6.29 -20.39 6.79
C GLY A 300 4.79 -20.39 6.45
N ILE A 301 4.13 -19.22 6.50
CA ILE A 301 2.70 -19.05 6.19
C ILE A 301 2.53 -18.47 4.79
N SER A 302 1.50 -18.89 4.05
CA SER A 302 1.15 -18.28 2.77
C SER A 302 0.63 -16.85 2.97
N VAL A 303 1.07 -15.93 2.12
CA VAL A 303 0.81 -14.49 2.24
C VAL A 303 -0.43 -14.05 1.48
#